data_AF-A0A2H0TXY3-F1
#
_entry.id   AF-A0A2H0TXY3-F1
#
_cell.length_a   1.000
_cell.length_b   1.000
_cell.length_c   1.000
_cell.angle_alpha   90.00
_cell.angle_beta   90.00
_cell.angle_gamma   90.00
#
_symmetry.space_group_name_H-M   'P 1'
#
loop_
_entity.id
_entity.type
_entity.pdbx_description
1 polymer ?
#
loop_
_entity_poly.entity_id
_entity_poly.type
_entity_poly.pdbx_seq_one_letter_code
_entity_poly.pdbx_strand_id
1 'polypeptide(L)'
;MNHTTTTSIAFSLMLFVLFFLGSPVQAATQLNVPFTSQAPDGIWIQPWKDACEETSVFMVHRFYLQKNIETAEDAKRGIFEIFNMKKTIHGTSLDENARTIVNTINTFLPWSAHVVDDPTLADMKAELADGRPIIVPAYAPALHNENFGGPFPYHMIVLSGYDDTDGVFITEDPGTQYGHSYRYTYATILDAMHDFLSGDVANGPKRAIFTNPDMGETALLDGDRDGLSKTEEFQHGTVPYLYDSDGDGYGDGLEVNTGYFPTKNEPALIKEGVLVISTGSPNIYVIHKGQKRHVSNEGVFTAHGWQGSLLEWISDAMMKTIPEGTPLTS
;
A
#
# COMPACT_ATOMS: atom_id res chain seq x y z
N MET A 1 20.24 -28.46 80.83
CA MET A 1 19.91 -29.79 80.27
C MET A 1 19.15 -29.57 78.98
N ASN A 2 19.66 -30.16 77.91
CA ASN A 2 19.32 -29.87 76.52
C ASN A 2 17.87 -30.23 76.20
N HIS A 3 17.13 -29.30 75.59
CA HIS A 3 15.98 -29.67 74.75
C HIS A 3 16.22 -29.13 73.34
N THR A 4 16.54 -30.09 72.48
CA THR A 4 16.77 -30.00 71.05
C THR A 4 15.48 -29.67 70.32
N THR A 5 15.44 -28.53 69.64
CA THR A 5 14.39 -28.16 68.70
C THR A 5 14.60 -28.94 67.39
N THR A 6 13.67 -29.82 67.03
CA THR A 6 13.69 -30.54 65.74
C THR A 6 12.78 -29.80 64.77
N THR A 7 13.39 -29.06 63.83
CA THR A 7 12.67 -28.40 62.74
C THR A 7 12.43 -29.42 61.62
N SER A 8 11.18 -29.80 61.39
CA SER A 8 10.76 -30.60 60.24
C SER A 8 10.78 -29.72 58.98
N ILE A 9 11.67 -30.01 58.03
CA ILE A 9 11.66 -29.41 56.70
C ILE A 9 10.81 -30.32 55.80
N ALA A 10 9.61 -29.88 55.48
CA ALA A 10 8.78 -30.51 54.46
C ALA A 10 9.29 -30.09 53.06
N PHE A 11 9.87 -31.03 52.33
CA PHE A 11 10.17 -30.85 50.91
C PHE A 11 8.85 -30.94 50.12
N SER A 12 8.32 -29.80 49.70
CA SER A 12 7.22 -29.74 48.73
C SER A 12 7.81 -29.90 47.32
N LEU A 13 7.62 -31.07 46.73
CA LEU A 13 7.99 -31.35 45.34
C LEU A 13 6.98 -30.64 44.42
N MET A 14 7.30 -29.41 44.01
CA MET A 14 6.46 -28.64 43.10
C MET A 14 6.73 -29.12 41.66
N LEU A 15 5.86 -30.01 41.17
CA LEU A 15 5.87 -30.52 39.80
C LEU A 15 5.47 -29.39 38.83
N PHE A 16 6.43 -28.73 38.19
CA PHE A 16 6.16 -27.81 37.08
C PHE A 16 5.80 -28.62 35.83
N VAL A 17 4.50 -28.82 35.59
CA VAL A 17 4.00 -29.30 34.31
C VAL A 17 3.96 -28.10 33.37
N LEU A 18 4.96 -28.00 32.49
CA LEU A 18 4.92 -27.13 31.32
C LEU A 18 3.86 -27.66 30.35
N PHE A 19 2.65 -27.12 30.44
CA PHE A 19 1.65 -27.27 29.37
C PHE A 19 2.10 -26.41 28.17
N PHE A 20 2.77 -27.03 27.21
CA PHE A 20 2.83 -26.51 25.85
C PHE A 20 1.43 -26.68 25.25
N LEU A 21 0.53 -25.72 25.49
CA LEU A 21 -0.66 -25.55 24.68
C LEU A 21 -0.20 -24.99 23.34
N GLY A 22 0.18 -25.86 22.40
CA GLY A 22 0.28 -25.46 21.01
C GLY A 22 -1.08 -24.91 20.59
N SER A 23 -1.13 -23.69 20.08
CA SER A 23 -2.35 -23.13 19.49
C SER A 23 -2.90 -24.14 18.48
N PRO A 24 -4.21 -24.45 18.50
CA PRO A 24 -4.77 -25.37 17.53
C PRO A 24 -4.52 -24.79 16.13
N VAL A 25 -3.82 -25.56 15.29
CA VAL A 25 -3.65 -25.23 13.87
C VAL A 25 -5.05 -25.15 13.27
N GLN A 26 -5.41 -23.99 12.75
CA GLN A 26 -6.71 -23.80 12.11
C GLN A 26 -6.79 -24.72 10.88
N ALA A 27 -7.92 -25.41 10.69
CA ALA A 27 -8.06 -26.38 9.59
C ALA A 27 -8.36 -25.70 8.23
N ALA A 28 -8.81 -24.46 8.25
CA ALA A 28 -9.05 -23.64 7.06
C ALA A 28 -9.05 -22.15 7.42
N THR A 29 -8.48 -21.34 6.54
CA THR A 29 -8.49 -19.87 6.65
C THR A 29 -8.81 -19.29 5.27
N GLN A 30 -9.63 -18.23 5.22
CA GLN A 30 -9.86 -17.45 4.02
C GLN A 30 -9.92 -15.97 4.38
N LEU A 31 -9.05 -15.20 3.73
CA LEU A 31 -8.93 -13.76 3.83
C LEU A 31 -9.76 -13.13 2.72
N ASN A 32 -10.45 -12.04 3.04
CA ASN A 32 -11.26 -11.30 2.07
C ASN A 32 -10.39 -10.33 1.26
N VAL A 33 -9.42 -10.87 0.52
CA VAL A 33 -8.60 -10.08 -0.40
C VAL A 33 -9.49 -9.64 -1.57
N PRO A 34 -9.60 -8.32 -1.86
CA PRO A 34 -10.38 -7.85 -2.99
C PRO A 34 -9.73 -8.27 -4.31
N PHE A 35 -10.55 -8.59 -5.30
CA PHE A 35 -10.09 -9.19 -6.55
C PHE A 35 -10.21 -8.25 -7.75
N THR A 36 -9.22 -8.30 -8.64
CA THR A 36 -9.34 -7.86 -10.02
C THR A 36 -8.47 -8.71 -10.93
N SER A 37 -8.89 -8.87 -12.18
CA SER A 37 -8.03 -9.35 -13.27
C SER A 37 -6.98 -8.28 -13.60
N GLN A 38 -5.80 -8.72 -14.06
CA GLN A 38 -4.74 -7.83 -14.59
C GLN A 38 -5.19 -7.11 -15.87
N ALA A 39 -6.22 -7.61 -16.54
CA ALA A 39 -6.97 -6.93 -17.58
C ALA A 39 -8.39 -6.61 -17.04
N PRO A 40 -8.59 -5.47 -16.36
CA PRO A 40 -9.86 -5.18 -15.66
C PRO A 40 -11.10 -5.15 -16.56
N ASP A 41 -10.95 -4.75 -17.83
CA ASP A 41 -12.03 -4.77 -18.83
C ASP A 41 -12.09 -6.06 -19.65
N GLY A 42 -11.22 -7.04 -19.37
CA GLY A 42 -11.04 -8.23 -20.21
C GLY A 42 -10.31 -7.98 -21.54
N ILE A 43 -9.71 -6.80 -21.73
CA ILE A 43 -8.95 -6.44 -22.93
C ILE A 43 -7.46 -6.74 -22.71
N TRP A 44 -6.97 -7.84 -23.28
CA TRP A 44 -5.61 -8.37 -23.10
C TRP A 44 -4.59 -7.73 -24.06
N ILE A 45 -4.26 -6.46 -23.81
CA ILE A 45 -3.23 -5.69 -24.54
C ILE A 45 -2.23 -5.08 -23.54
N GLN A 46 -1.09 -4.58 -24.02
CA GLN A 46 -0.16 -3.83 -23.16
C GLN A 46 -0.86 -2.62 -22.51
N PRO A 47 -0.58 -2.30 -21.23
CA PRO A 47 0.34 -2.98 -20.32
C PRO A 47 -0.24 -4.24 -19.64
N TRP A 48 -1.55 -4.50 -19.75
CA TRP A 48 -2.29 -5.55 -19.05
C TRP A 48 -1.81 -6.99 -19.31
N LYS A 49 -0.97 -7.23 -20.33
CA LYS A 49 -0.41 -8.57 -20.59
C LYS A 49 0.62 -8.98 -19.56
N ASP A 50 1.36 -8.02 -19.02
CA ASP A 50 2.50 -8.23 -18.13
C ASP A 50 2.30 -7.38 -16.86
N ALA A 51 1.09 -7.46 -16.29
CA ALA A 51 0.68 -6.68 -15.12
C ALA A 51 0.32 -7.58 -13.92
N CYS A 52 0.73 -8.85 -13.95
CA CYS A 52 0.32 -9.81 -12.93
C CYS A 52 0.90 -9.47 -11.55
N GLU A 53 2.12 -8.95 -11.53
CA GLU A 53 2.82 -8.51 -10.33
C GLU A 53 2.18 -7.26 -9.73
N GLU A 54 1.98 -6.22 -10.54
CA GLU A 54 1.33 -4.97 -10.11
C GLU A 54 -0.07 -5.24 -9.60
N THR A 55 -0.80 -6.12 -10.28
CA THR A 55 -2.17 -6.48 -9.89
C THR A 55 -2.18 -7.25 -8.57
N SER A 56 -1.26 -8.20 -8.39
CA SER A 56 -1.12 -8.95 -7.13
C SER A 56 -0.78 -8.03 -5.96
N VAL A 57 0.18 -7.12 -6.13
CA VAL A 57 0.54 -6.11 -5.14
C VAL A 57 -0.64 -5.19 -4.85
N PHE A 58 -1.37 -4.74 -5.87
CA PHE A 58 -2.54 -3.88 -5.71
C PHE A 58 -3.67 -4.54 -4.92
N MET A 59 -3.98 -5.82 -5.18
CA MET A 59 -4.99 -6.57 -4.42
C MET A 59 -4.63 -6.66 -2.94
N VAL A 60 -3.36 -6.98 -2.62
CA VAL A 60 -2.87 -7.02 -1.23
C VAL A 60 -2.87 -5.62 -0.60
N HIS A 61 -2.50 -4.59 -1.36
CA HIS A 61 -2.54 -3.22 -0.87
C HIS A 61 -3.96 -2.79 -0.49
N ARG A 62 -4.96 -3.10 -1.32
CA ARG A 62 -6.37 -2.83 -1.02
C ARG A 62 -6.89 -3.64 0.17
N PHE A 63 -6.43 -4.89 0.33
CA PHE A 63 -6.70 -5.69 1.52
C PHE A 63 -6.21 -4.98 2.79
N TYR A 64 -4.96 -4.52 2.84
CA TYR A 64 -4.43 -3.82 4.03
C TYR A 64 -5.07 -2.46 4.28
N LEU A 65 -5.49 -1.74 3.22
CA LEU A 65 -6.29 -0.53 3.35
C LEU A 65 -7.75 -0.77 3.74
N GLN A 66 -8.19 -2.03 3.79
CA GLN A 66 -9.60 -2.43 4.00
C GLN A 66 -10.55 -1.77 3.00
N LYS A 67 -10.14 -1.68 1.73
CA LYS A 67 -10.92 -1.12 0.64
C LYS A 67 -11.22 -2.16 -0.43
N ASN A 68 -12.45 -2.20 -0.94
CA ASN A 68 -12.81 -3.04 -2.09
C ASN A 68 -12.21 -2.50 -3.38
N ILE A 69 -12.17 -3.29 -4.45
CA ILE A 69 -11.91 -2.80 -5.81
C ILE A 69 -13.27 -2.66 -6.48
N GLU A 70 -13.73 -1.43 -6.71
CA GLU A 70 -15.15 -1.18 -7.01
C GLU A 70 -15.48 -1.28 -8.50
N THR A 71 -14.55 -0.86 -9.35
CA THR A 71 -14.76 -0.76 -10.81
C THR A 71 -13.49 -1.10 -11.57
N ALA A 72 -13.63 -1.36 -12.87
CA ALA A 72 -12.47 -1.54 -13.75
C ALA A 72 -11.58 -0.28 -13.81
N GLU A 73 -12.17 0.92 -13.70
CA GLU A 73 -11.39 2.17 -13.66
C GLU A 73 -10.61 2.32 -12.35
N ASP A 74 -11.19 1.94 -11.21
CA ASP A 74 -10.49 1.87 -9.92
C ASP A 74 -9.32 0.88 -10.00
N ALA A 75 -9.55 -0.31 -10.56
CA ALA A 75 -8.52 -1.31 -10.78
C ALA A 75 -7.38 -0.81 -11.67
N LYS A 76 -7.68 -0.22 -12.84
CA LYS A 76 -6.66 0.33 -13.74
C LYS A 76 -5.83 1.40 -13.05
N ARG A 77 -6.48 2.33 -12.35
CA ARG A 77 -5.78 3.41 -11.63
C ARG A 77 -4.82 2.85 -10.60
N GLY A 78 -5.28 1.91 -9.78
CA GLY A 78 -4.47 1.27 -8.76
C GLY A 78 -3.30 0.45 -9.33
N ILE A 79 -3.54 -0.33 -10.39
CA ILE A 79 -2.49 -1.07 -11.08
C ILE A 79 -1.45 -0.10 -11.68
N PHE A 80 -1.89 1.00 -12.30
CA PHE A 80 -0.97 2.04 -12.81
C PHE A 80 -0.16 2.72 -11.72
N GLU A 81 -0.71 2.88 -10.53
CA GLU A 81 0.01 3.42 -9.38
C GLU A 81 1.21 2.52 -9.01
N ILE A 82 1.00 1.21 -8.93
CA ILE A 82 2.09 0.25 -8.67
C ILE A 82 3.10 0.24 -9.83
N PHE A 83 2.65 0.35 -11.09
CA PHE A 83 3.57 0.52 -12.23
C PHE A 83 4.45 1.75 -12.08
N ASN A 84 3.88 2.89 -11.67
CA ASN A 84 4.63 4.13 -11.50
C ASN A 84 5.65 4.00 -10.37
N MET A 85 5.27 3.44 -9.22
CA MET A 85 6.17 3.10 -8.12
C MET A 85 7.31 2.18 -8.58
N LYS A 86 7.02 1.12 -9.33
CA LYS A 86 8.06 0.23 -9.86
C LYS A 86 9.04 1.00 -10.76
N LYS A 87 8.50 1.83 -11.65
CA LYS A 87 9.27 2.57 -12.64
C LYS A 87 10.27 3.55 -12.02
N THR A 88 9.97 4.14 -10.86
CA THR A 88 10.90 5.07 -10.18
C THR A 88 12.16 4.37 -9.70
N ILE A 89 12.08 3.10 -9.31
CA ILE A 89 13.22 2.32 -8.81
C ILE A 89 13.95 1.58 -9.93
N HIS A 90 13.21 0.89 -10.80
CA HIS A 90 13.77 -0.11 -11.72
C HIS A 90 13.59 0.23 -13.20
N GLY A 91 12.96 1.36 -13.53
CA GLY A 91 12.66 1.73 -14.90
C GLY A 91 11.55 0.87 -15.51
N THR A 92 11.48 0.81 -16.84
CA THR A 92 10.44 0.05 -17.55
C THR A 92 10.85 -1.42 -17.67
N SER A 93 10.03 -2.31 -17.11
CA SER A 93 10.16 -3.77 -17.21
C SER A 93 8.79 -4.42 -17.43
N LEU A 94 8.79 -5.59 -18.07
CA LEU A 94 7.59 -6.40 -18.28
C LEU A 94 7.36 -7.30 -17.06
N ASP A 95 8.24 -8.28 -16.88
CA ASP A 95 8.20 -9.21 -15.74
C ASP A 95 9.24 -8.87 -14.67
N GLU A 96 8.95 -9.22 -13.42
CA GLU A 96 9.83 -8.99 -12.28
C GLU A 96 9.95 -10.17 -11.32
N ASN A 97 11.12 -10.25 -10.69
CA ASN A 97 11.38 -11.21 -9.62
C ASN A 97 10.86 -10.71 -8.26
N ALA A 98 10.73 -11.63 -7.31
CA ALA A 98 10.21 -11.38 -5.97
C ALA A 98 11.00 -10.31 -5.20
N ARG A 99 12.32 -10.20 -5.41
CA ARG A 99 13.16 -9.21 -4.73
C ARG A 99 12.88 -7.80 -5.25
N THR A 100 12.68 -7.64 -6.57
CA THR A 100 12.24 -6.37 -7.16
C THR A 100 10.90 -5.95 -6.55
N ILE A 101 9.92 -6.86 -6.52
CA ILE A 101 8.57 -6.58 -5.97
C ILE A 101 8.62 -6.20 -4.49
N VAL A 102 9.39 -6.93 -3.68
CA VAL A 102 9.61 -6.58 -2.27
C VAL A 102 10.27 -5.21 -2.11
N ASN A 103 11.23 -4.86 -2.97
CA ASN A 103 11.85 -3.53 -2.93
C ASN A 103 10.82 -2.43 -3.21
N THR A 104 9.96 -2.61 -4.22
CA THR A 104 8.89 -1.66 -4.54
C THR A 104 7.91 -1.50 -3.38
N ILE A 105 7.42 -2.62 -2.81
CA ILE A 105 6.52 -2.61 -1.65
C ILE A 105 7.16 -1.84 -0.49
N ASN A 106 8.36 -2.24 -0.09
CA ASN A 106 9.02 -1.69 1.09
C ASN A 106 9.38 -0.21 0.92
N THR A 107 9.66 0.24 -0.31
CA THR A 107 10.00 1.64 -0.56
C THR A 107 8.78 2.55 -0.48
N PHE A 108 7.61 2.14 -0.98
CA PHE A 108 6.50 3.07 -1.20
C PHE A 108 5.20 2.77 -0.47
N LEU A 109 4.91 1.52 -0.12
CA LEU A 109 3.60 1.14 0.39
C LEU A 109 3.51 1.22 1.92
N PRO A 110 2.31 1.50 2.50
CA PRO A 110 2.11 1.64 3.95
C PRO A 110 2.10 0.30 4.70
N TRP A 111 2.77 -0.71 4.16
CA TRP A 111 2.91 -2.07 4.67
C TRP A 111 4.26 -2.61 4.17
N SER A 112 4.73 -3.72 4.72
CA SER A 112 6.05 -4.28 4.37
C SER A 112 5.96 -5.72 3.88
N ALA A 113 7.01 -6.20 3.24
CA ALA A 113 7.12 -7.57 2.78
C ALA A 113 8.57 -8.05 2.83
N HIS A 114 8.74 -9.37 2.80
CA HIS A 114 10.04 -10.01 2.66
C HIS A 114 9.94 -11.25 1.79
N VAL A 115 11.06 -11.59 1.15
CA VAL A 115 11.17 -12.82 0.36
C VAL A 115 11.48 -13.98 1.31
N VAL A 116 10.74 -15.07 1.16
CA VAL A 116 11.05 -16.36 1.77
C VAL A 116 11.53 -17.30 0.67
N ASP A 117 12.77 -17.75 0.79
CA ASP A 117 13.37 -18.79 -0.07
C ASP A 117 12.90 -20.18 0.40
N ASP A 118 12.48 -21.02 -0.54
CA ASP A 118 11.99 -22.40 -0.32
C ASP A 118 10.94 -22.56 0.80
N PRO A 119 9.84 -21.75 0.82
CA PRO A 119 8.85 -21.81 1.90
C PRO A 119 8.15 -23.17 1.93
N THR A 120 7.98 -23.72 3.13
CA THR A 120 7.22 -24.97 3.31
C THR A 120 5.72 -24.71 3.34
N LEU A 121 4.92 -25.77 3.10
CA LEU A 121 3.46 -25.70 3.28
C LEU A 121 3.07 -25.20 4.69
N ALA A 122 3.85 -25.58 5.71
CA ALA A 122 3.60 -25.15 7.08
C ALA A 122 3.83 -23.64 7.26
N ASP A 123 4.91 -23.10 6.68
CA ASP A 123 5.21 -21.67 6.73
C ASP A 123 4.10 -20.86 6.05
N MET A 124 3.68 -21.29 4.86
CA MET A 124 2.62 -20.62 4.10
C MET A 124 1.27 -20.65 4.83
N LYS A 125 0.91 -21.78 5.44
CA LYS A 125 -0.31 -21.87 6.24
C LYS A 125 -0.27 -21.01 7.50
N ALA A 126 0.89 -20.96 8.17
CA ALA A 126 1.06 -20.12 9.35
C ALA A 126 0.88 -18.63 9.01
N GLU A 127 1.47 -18.18 7.91
CA GLU A 127 1.34 -16.80 7.43
C GLU A 127 -0.11 -16.43 7.09
N LEU A 128 -0.82 -17.30 6.37
CA LEU A 128 -2.25 -17.11 6.07
C LEU A 128 -3.12 -17.15 7.32
N ALA A 129 -2.83 -18.03 8.27
CA ALA A 129 -3.55 -18.12 9.55
C ALA A 129 -3.37 -16.86 10.42
N ASP A 130 -2.23 -16.17 10.28
CA ASP A 130 -1.96 -14.88 10.92
C ASP A 130 -2.66 -13.70 10.23
N GLY A 131 -3.47 -13.95 9.19
CA GLY A 131 -4.23 -12.92 8.50
C GLY A 131 -3.43 -12.19 7.41
N ARG A 132 -2.30 -12.75 6.97
CA ARG A 132 -1.37 -12.10 6.04
C ARG A 132 -1.39 -12.83 4.68
N PRO A 133 -1.85 -12.19 3.59
CA PRO A 133 -1.80 -12.77 2.25
C PRO A 133 -0.36 -13.02 1.80
N ILE A 134 -0.17 -14.01 0.93
CA ILE A 134 1.14 -14.33 0.36
C ILE A 134 1.10 -14.04 -1.14
N ILE A 135 2.10 -13.34 -1.67
CA ILE A 135 2.25 -13.20 -3.13
C ILE A 135 3.23 -14.26 -3.63
N VAL A 136 2.84 -15.02 -4.65
CA VAL A 136 3.60 -16.17 -5.15
C VAL A 136 3.93 -15.97 -6.63
N PRO A 137 5.22 -15.80 -6.99
CA PRO A 137 5.67 -15.94 -8.37
C PRO A 137 5.54 -17.40 -8.81
N ALA A 138 5.10 -17.62 -10.05
CA ALA A 138 4.78 -18.95 -10.55
C ALA A 138 5.22 -19.16 -12.00
N TYR A 139 5.71 -20.37 -12.27
CA TYR A 139 5.77 -20.93 -13.61
C TYR A 139 4.35 -21.27 -14.07
N ALA A 140 3.76 -20.39 -14.89
CA ALA A 140 2.33 -20.45 -15.22
C ALA A 140 1.85 -21.79 -15.79
N PRO A 141 2.61 -22.50 -16.66
CA PRO A 141 2.18 -23.80 -17.19
C PRO A 141 1.96 -24.89 -16.13
N ALA A 142 2.65 -24.83 -14.99
CA ALA A 142 2.49 -25.77 -13.89
C ALA A 142 1.27 -25.49 -13.00
N LEU A 143 0.61 -24.33 -13.16
CA LEU A 143 -0.65 -24.05 -12.46
C LEU A 143 -1.82 -24.85 -13.04
N HIS A 144 -1.73 -25.29 -14.29
CA HIS A 144 -2.78 -26.04 -14.99
C HIS A 144 -4.17 -25.35 -14.95
N ASN A 145 -4.22 -24.02 -14.92
CA ASN A 145 -5.48 -23.29 -14.88
C ASN A 145 -6.15 -23.29 -16.26
N GLU A 146 -7.30 -23.96 -16.35
CA GLU A 146 -8.10 -24.08 -17.58
C GLU A 146 -8.70 -22.75 -18.06
N ASN A 147 -8.73 -21.72 -17.20
CA ASN A 147 -9.28 -20.41 -17.51
C ASN A 147 -8.28 -19.43 -18.13
N PHE A 148 -7.02 -19.83 -18.31
CA PHE A 148 -6.03 -19.00 -18.97
C PHE A 148 -6.30 -18.89 -20.47
N GLY A 149 -6.19 -17.67 -21.01
CA GLY A 149 -6.49 -17.35 -22.41
C GLY A 149 -5.43 -17.81 -23.42
N GLY A 150 -4.38 -18.53 -22.98
CA GLY A 150 -3.29 -19.02 -23.81
C GLY A 150 -2.04 -19.33 -22.97
N PRO A 151 -0.98 -19.85 -23.61
CA PRO A 151 0.28 -20.13 -22.92
C PRO A 151 1.07 -18.85 -22.67
N PHE A 152 1.62 -18.72 -21.46
CA PHE A 152 2.59 -17.71 -21.07
C PHE A 152 3.53 -18.32 -20.02
N PRO A 153 4.79 -17.86 -19.90
CA PRO A 153 5.81 -18.59 -19.12
C PRO A 153 5.79 -18.26 -17.63
N TYR A 154 5.35 -17.07 -17.25
CA TYR A 154 5.48 -16.53 -15.90
C TYR A 154 4.18 -15.91 -15.42
N HIS A 155 3.91 -16.03 -14.13
CA HIS A 155 2.73 -15.46 -13.50
C HIS A 155 3.02 -15.04 -12.07
N MET A 156 2.14 -14.23 -11.50
CA MET A 156 2.13 -13.93 -10.07
C MET A 156 0.69 -13.96 -9.55
N ILE A 157 0.49 -14.67 -8.45
CA ILE A 157 -0.82 -14.86 -7.82
C ILE A 157 -0.78 -14.48 -6.35
N VAL A 158 -1.93 -14.20 -5.75
CA VAL A 158 -2.06 -13.99 -4.30
C VAL A 158 -2.71 -15.21 -3.66
N LEU A 159 -2.11 -15.78 -2.63
CA LEU A 159 -2.79 -16.74 -1.76
C LEU A 159 -3.58 -15.96 -0.71
N SER A 160 -4.89 -16.20 -0.68
CA SER A 160 -5.83 -15.60 0.26
C SER A 160 -6.34 -16.61 1.28
N GLY A 161 -5.97 -17.88 1.19
CA GLY A 161 -6.40 -18.87 2.18
C GLY A 161 -5.93 -20.29 1.93
N TYR A 162 -6.38 -21.21 2.78
CA TYR A 162 -6.18 -22.65 2.63
C TYR A 162 -7.36 -23.42 3.21
N ASP A 163 -7.55 -24.64 2.74
CA ASP A 163 -8.53 -25.60 3.25
C ASP A 163 -7.94 -27.01 3.29
N ASP A 164 -7.70 -27.52 4.49
CA ASP A 164 -7.10 -28.85 4.69
C ASP A 164 -8.03 -30.00 4.31
N THR A 165 -9.34 -29.76 4.27
CA THR A 165 -10.32 -30.78 3.91
C THR A 165 -10.14 -31.19 2.45
N ASP A 166 -9.89 -30.20 1.59
CA ASP A 166 -9.73 -30.37 0.16
C ASP A 166 -8.25 -30.41 -0.27
N GLY A 167 -7.32 -30.04 0.63
CA GLY A 167 -5.89 -30.01 0.34
C GLY A 167 -5.52 -28.89 -0.64
N VAL A 168 -6.15 -27.72 -0.52
CA VAL A 168 -6.04 -26.62 -1.47
C VAL A 168 -5.63 -25.29 -0.82
N PHE A 169 -4.90 -24.49 -1.57
CA PHE A 169 -4.84 -23.04 -1.37
C PHE A 169 -6.02 -22.37 -2.06
N ILE A 170 -6.52 -21.30 -1.45
CA ILE A 170 -7.49 -20.37 -2.04
C ILE A 170 -6.69 -19.16 -2.51
N THR A 171 -6.92 -18.73 -3.75
CA THR A 171 -6.07 -17.73 -4.42
C THR A 171 -6.88 -16.65 -5.12
N GLU A 172 -6.30 -15.46 -5.22
CA GLU A 172 -6.71 -14.40 -6.13
C GLU A 172 -5.75 -14.41 -7.32
N ASP A 173 -6.20 -14.99 -8.43
CA ASP A 173 -5.38 -15.18 -9.64
C ASP A 173 -5.70 -14.09 -10.67
N PRO A 174 -4.82 -13.09 -10.86
CA PRO A 174 -5.11 -11.97 -11.76
C PRO A 174 -5.03 -12.35 -13.24
N GLY A 175 -4.55 -13.55 -13.59
CA GLY A 175 -4.36 -14.02 -14.97
C GLY A 175 -5.64 -14.39 -15.70
N THR A 176 -6.79 -14.27 -15.05
CA THR A 176 -8.10 -14.54 -15.63
C THR A 176 -9.21 -13.83 -14.85
N GLN A 177 -10.34 -13.53 -15.49
CA GLN A 177 -11.51 -12.95 -14.81
C GLN A 177 -12.19 -13.92 -13.82
N TYR A 178 -11.86 -15.21 -13.89
CA TYR A 178 -12.39 -16.27 -13.01
C TYR A 178 -11.44 -16.60 -11.85
N GLY A 179 -10.45 -15.75 -11.58
CA GLY A 179 -9.41 -16.03 -10.60
C GLY A 179 -9.76 -15.73 -9.16
N HIS A 180 -10.95 -15.16 -8.89
CA HIS A 180 -11.37 -14.84 -7.53
C HIS A 180 -11.61 -16.11 -6.70
N SER A 181 -10.93 -16.23 -5.56
CA SER A 181 -11.00 -17.41 -4.69
C SER A 181 -10.83 -18.75 -5.44
N TYR A 182 -9.99 -18.75 -6.48
CA TYR A 182 -9.68 -19.95 -7.25
C TYR A 182 -8.94 -20.96 -6.35
N ARG A 183 -9.21 -22.25 -6.54
CA ARG A 183 -8.68 -23.32 -5.66
C ARG A 183 -7.63 -24.13 -6.40
N TYR A 184 -6.38 -24.05 -5.94
CA TYR A 184 -5.29 -24.88 -6.43
C TYR A 184 -4.88 -25.88 -5.37
N THR A 185 -4.54 -27.11 -5.74
CA THR A 185 -4.01 -28.08 -4.77
C THR A 185 -2.70 -27.56 -4.17
N TYR A 186 -2.38 -27.96 -2.95
CA TYR A 186 -1.08 -27.64 -2.34
C TYR A 186 0.09 -28.06 -3.23
N ALA A 187 0.00 -29.25 -3.84
CA ALA A 187 1.02 -29.74 -4.74
C ALA A 187 1.18 -28.85 -5.98
N THR A 188 0.08 -28.39 -6.57
CA THR A 188 0.10 -27.48 -7.73
C THR A 188 0.83 -26.18 -7.42
N ILE A 189 0.51 -25.52 -6.30
CA ILE A 189 1.19 -24.26 -5.92
C ILE A 189 2.66 -24.51 -5.61
N LEU A 190 2.96 -25.54 -4.81
CA LEU A 190 4.35 -25.84 -4.44
C LEU A 190 5.21 -26.25 -5.64
N ASP A 191 4.62 -26.90 -6.65
CA ASP A 191 5.29 -27.24 -7.91
C ASP A 191 5.47 -26.00 -8.79
N ALA A 192 4.42 -25.21 -8.99
CA ALA A 192 4.46 -24.03 -9.84
C ALA A 192 5.25 -22.85 -9.26
N MET A 193 5.46 -22.79 -7.94
CA MET A 193 6.17 -21.69 -7.27
C MET A 193 7.62 -21.58 -7.71
N HIS A 194 7.88 -20.64 -8.61
CA HIS A 194 9.18 -20.36 -9.19
C HIS A 194 9.30 -18.86 -9.44
N ASP A 195 10.33 -18.24 -8.87
CA ASP A 195 10.64 -16.83 -9.08
C ASP A 195 11.02 -16.56 -10.53
N PHE A 196 10.84 -15.31 -10.97
CA PHE A 196 11.18 -14.93 -12.33
C PHE A 196 12.67 -15.16 -12.62
N LEU A 197 12.93 -16.02 -13.60
CA LEU A 197 14.24 -16.23 -14.20
C LEU A 197 14.11 -16.03 -15.71
N SER A 198 14.74 -14.98 -16.23
CA SER A 198 14.60 -14.59 -17.63
C SER A 198 14.94 -15.76 -18.58
N GLY A 199 13.94 -16.18 -19.36
CA GLY A 199 14.06 -17.30 -20.31
C GLY A 199 14.01 -18.71 -19.71
N ASP A 200 13.95 -18.86 -18.39
CA ASP A 200 14.00 -20.17 -17.73
C ASP A 200 13.22 -20.23 -16.39
N VAL A 201 12.00 -19.68 -16.41
CA VAL A 201 11.13 -19.57 -15.21
C VAL A 201 10.91 -20.93 -14.54
N ALA A 202 10.82 -22.03 -15.30
CA ALA A 202 10.65 -23.38 -14.75
C ALA A 202 11.80 -23.83 -13.82
N ASN A 203 12.99 -23.22 -13.94
CA ASN A 203 14.13 -23.45 -13.07
C ASN A 203 14.44 -22.26 -12.17
N GLY A 204 13.54 -21.28 -12.09
CA GLY A 204 13.63 -20.18 -11.13
C GLY A 204 13.66 -20.70 -9.69
N PRO A 205 14.33 -20.00 -8.76
CA PRO A 205 14.35 -20.42 -7.35
C PRO A 205 12.93 -20.37 -6.78
N LYS A 206 12.60 -21.32 -5.89
CA LYS A 206 11.29 -21.32 -5.24
C LYS A 206 11.25 -20.23 -4.18
N ARG A 207 10.37 -19.25 -4.38
CA ARG A 207 10.22 -18.10 -3.49
C ARG A 207 8.76 -17.72 -3.34
N ALA A 208 8.43 -17.19 -2.19
CA ALA A 208 7.19 -16.46 -1.97
C ALA A 208 7.49 -15.13 -1.28
N ILE A 209 6.54 -14.20 -1.39
CA ILE A 209 6.60 -12.90 -0.74
C ILE A 209 5.61 -12.94 0.43
N PHE A 210 6.16 -12.94 1.63
CA PHE A 210 5.37 -12.87 2.87
C PHE A 210 5.16 -11.40 3.20
N THR A 211 3.93 -11.04 3.51
CA THR A 211 3.50 -9.64 3.64
C THR A 211 3.20 -9.31 5.10
N ASN A 212 3.31 -8.06 5.49
CA ASN A 212 3.08 -7.62 6.87
C ASN A 212 2.30 -6.30 6.84
N PRO A 213 1.16 -6.19 7.56
CA PRO A 213 0.39 -4.95 7.60
C PRO A 213 1.18 -3.75 8.13
N ASP A 214 2.21 -3.98 8.94
CA ASP A 214 3.06 -2.92 9.48
C ASP A 214 4.23 -2.60 8.56
N MET A 215 4.64 -1.33 8.50
CA MET A 215 5.83 -0.90 7.76
C MET A 215 7.14 -1.40 8.37
N GLY A 216 7.17 -1.69 9.68
CA GLY A 216 8.38 -2.12 10.38
C GLY A 216 9.57 -1.17 10.15
N GLU A 217 10.75 -1.72 9.88
CA GLU A 217 11.97 -0.95 9.62
C GLU A 217 11.91 -0.11 8.33
N THR A 218 10.99 -0.44 7.42
CA THR A 218 10.83 0.27 6.13
C THR A 218 10.14 1.63 6.29
N ALA A 219 9.58 1.92 7.47
CA ALA A 219 8.87 3.16 7.79
C ALA A 219 9.72 4.42 7.61
N LEU A 220 11.05 4.29 7.68
CA LEU A 220 12.02 5.38 7.58
C LEU A 220 12.64 5.54 6.18
N LEU A 221 12.21 4.73 5.20
CA LEU A 221 12.70 4.87 3.83
C LEU A 221 12.11 6.12 3.19
N ASP A 222 12.93 6.80 2.38
CA ASP A 222 12.57 7.98 1.59
C ASP A 222 12.74 7.58 0.11
N GLY A 223 11.61 7.37 -0.56
CA GLY A 223 11.54 6.66 -1.84
C GLY A 223 11.95 7.52 -3.03
N ASP A 224 11.51 8.76 -3.06
CA ASP A 224 11.80 9.74 -4.11
C ASP A 224 12.90 10.74 -3.73
N ARG A 225 13.37 10.71 -2.48
CA ARG A 225 14.53 11.46 -1.96
C ARG A 225 14.28 12.95 -1.87
N ASP A 226 13.06 13.33 -1.53
CA ASP A 226 12.66 14.71 -1.34
C ASP A 226 12.90 15.22 0.10
N GLY A 227 13.22 14.30 1.02
CA GLY A 227 13.50 14.56 2.42
C GLY A 227 12.41 14.12 3.39
N LEU A 228 11.31 13.50 2.92
CA LEU A 228 10.30 12.88 3.77
C LEU A 228 10.46 11.36 3.80
N SER A 229 10.42 10.79 5.01
CA SER A 229 10.27 9.35 5.15
C SER A 229 8.86 8.92 4.76
N LYS A 230 8.69 7.64 4.40
CA LYS A 230 7.40 7.03 4.08
C LYS A 230 6.34 7.28 5.16
N THR A 231 6.74 7.30 6.43
CA THR A 231 5.81 7.61 7.52
C THR A 231 5.37 9.08 7.49
N GLU A 232 6.28 10.00 7.23
CA GLU A 232 5.98 11.43 7.09
C GLU A 232 5.11 11.69 5.85
N GLU A 233 5.42 11.02 4.74
CA GLU A 233 4.62 11.07 3.52
C GLU A 233 3.14 10.78 3.79
N PHE A 234 2.86 9.64 4.43
CA PHE A 234 1.48 9.27 4.78
C PHE A 234 0.85 10.19 5.83
N GLN A 235 1.64 10.84 6.69
CA GLN A 235 1.15 11.81 7.66
C GLN A 235 0.75 13.14 7.00
N HIS A 236 1.50 13.56 5.96
CA HIS A 236 1.26 14.78 5.21
C HIS A 236 0.28 14.59 4.05
N GLY A 237 0.00 13.34 3.67
CA GLY A 237 -0.90 13.00 2.57
C GLY A 237 -0.26 13.17 1.19
N THR A 238 1.07 13.21 1.15
CA THR A 238 1.91 13.25 -0.04
C THR A 238 2.04 11.86 -0.66
N VAL A 239 2.67 11.79 -1.83
CA VAL A 239 2.74 10.61 -2.68
C VAL A 239 4.17 10.07 -2.64
N PRO A 240 4.44 8.93 -1.94
CA PRO A 240 5.81 8.48 -1.60
C PRO A 240 6.79 8.22 -2.76
N TYR A 241 6.29 8.25 -3.99
CA TYR A 241 7.06 8.00 -5.22
C TYR A 241 7.18 9.26 -6.11
N LEU A 242 6.70 10.42 -5.66
CA LEU A 242 6.74 11.69 -6.36
C LEU A 242 7.40 12.75 -5.49
N TYR A 243 8.57 13.22 -5.94
CA TYR A 243 9.32 14.29 -5.25
C TYR A 243 8.49 15.56 -4.96
N ASP A 244 7.46 15.82 -5.77
CA ASP A 244 6.55 16.97 -5.71
C ASP A 244 5.14 16.43 -6.00
N SER A 245 4.33 16.29 -4.95
CA SER A 245 3.03 15.62 -4.99
C SER A 245 1.97 16.42 -5.70
N ASP A 246 2.03 17.75 -5.63
CA ASP A 246 1.03 18.64 -6.21
C ASP A 246 1.45 19.27 -7.56
N GLY A 247 2.71 19.10 -7.93
CA GLY A 247 3.30 19.50 -9.20
C GLY A 247 3.52 21.01 -9.32
N ASP A 248 3.71 21.74 -8.23
CA ASP A 248 3.95 23.19 -8.26
C ASP A 248 5.41 23.59 -8.48
N GLY A 249 6.33 22.62 -8.45
CA GLY A 249 7.76 22.77 -8.67
C GLY A 249 8.59 22.81 -7.38
N TYR A 250 7.98 22.73 -6.20
CA TYR A 250 8.64 22.55 -4.92
C TYR A 250 8.49 21.09 -4.44
N GLY A 251 9.50 20.55 -3.77
CA GLY A 251 9.42 19.18 -3.27
C GLY A 251 8.72 19.12 -1.92
N ASP A 252 8.01 18.02 -1.64
CA ASP A 252 7.12 17.93 -0.48
C ASP A 252 7.89 18.14 0.83
N GLY A 253 9.07 17.55 0.96
CA GLY A 253 9.96 17.72 2.11
C GLY A 253 10.45 19.16 2.32
N LEU A 254 10.67 19.91 1.24
CA LEU A 254 11.00 21.34 1.33
C LEU A 254 9.79 22.12 1.84
N GLU A 255 8.61 21.85 1.31
CA GLU A 255 7.38 22.54 1.66
C GLU A 255 7.02 22.30 3.13
N VAL A 256 7.03 21.04 3.58
CA VAL A 256 6.82 20.70 4.99
C VAL A 256 7.81 21.43 5.90
N ASN A 257 9.11 21.39 5.57
CA ASN A 257 10.14 22.03 6.37
C ASN A 257 10.04 23.57 6.38
N THR A 258 9.44 24.17 5.35
CA THR A 258 9.27 25.63 5.24
C THR A 258 7.86 26.12 5.59
N GLY A 259 6.95 25.20 5.93
CA GLY A 259 5.59 25.48 6.40
C GLY A 259 4.57 25.76 5.31
N TYR A 260 4.80 25.27 4.08
CA TYR A 260 3.86 25.26 2.96
C TYR A 260 3.02 23.97 2.97
N PHE A 261 2.00 23.90 2.11
CA PHE A 261 1.17 22.70 1.94
C PHE A 261 1.68 21.82 0.80
N PRO A 262 2.28 20.64 1.08
CA PRO A 262 2.91 19.81 0.04
C PRO A 262 1.93 19.09 -0.90
N THR A 263 0.62 19.21 -0.65
CA THR A 263 -0.42 18.53 -1.44
C THR A 263 -1.32 19.53 -2.14
N LYS A 264 -0.91 20.80 -2.24
CA LYS A 264 -1.72 21.85 -2.81
C LYS A 264 -0.84 22.91 -3.45
N ASN A 265 -0.92 22.99 -4.78
CA ASN A 265 -0.25 24.01 -5.59
C ASN A 265 -0.72 25.44 -5.20
N GLU A 266 -0.12 25.96 -4.15
CA GLU A 266 -0.47 27.23 -3.53
C GLU A 266 -0.19 28.42 -4.47
N PRO A 267 0.92 28.44 -5.23
CA PRO A 267 1.19 29.52 -6.19
C PRO A 267 0.07 29.69 -7.22
N ALA A 268 -0.57 28.61 -7.69
CA ALA A 268 -1.67 28.68 -8.65
C ALA A 268 -2.95 29.31 -8.08
N LEU A 269 -3.06 29.46 -6.75
CA LEU A 269 -4.20 30.08 -6.07
C LEU A 269 -4.07 31.60 -5.98
N ILE A 270 -2.88 32.16 -6.18
CA ILE A 270 -2.62 33.61 -6.10
C ILE A 270 -3.03 34.29 -7.42
N LYS A 271 -4.31 34.23 -7.74
CA LYS A 271 -4.91 34.79 -8.95
C LYS A 271 -6.15 35.62 -8.63
N GLU A 272 -6.45 36.57 -9.51
CA GLU A 272 -7.55 37.52 -9.38
C GLU A 272 -8.88 36.87 -8.99
N GLY A 273 -9.52 37.39 -7.93
CA GLY A 273 -10.84 36.98 -7.46
C GLY A 273 -10.86 35.74 -6.57
N VAL A 274 -9.74 35.04 -6.37
CA VAL A 274 -9.70 33.88 -5.45
C VAL A 274 -9.81 34.34 -4.02
N LEU A 275 -10.62 33.62 -3.24
CA LEU A 275 -10.76 33.84 -1.81
C LEU A 275 -9.83 32.88 -1.08
N VAL A 276 -8.93 33.44 -0.26
CA VAL A 276 -7.95 32.67 0.49
C VAL A 276 -8.14 32.83 1.99
N ILE A 277 -7.85 31.75 2.72
CA ILE A 277 -7.83 31.69 4.19
C ILE A 277 -6.62 30.87 4.63
N SER A 278 -5.99 31.22 5.76
CA SER A 278 -4.86 30.48 6.30
C SER A 278 -5.21 29.76 7.60
N THR A 279 -4.50 28.67 7.92
CA THR A 279 -4.76 27.87 9.13
C THR A 279 -4.54 28.65 10.42
N GLY A 280 -3.61 29.60 10.44
CA GLY A 280 -3.32 30.45 11.59
C GLY A 280 -4.22 31.69 11.74
N SER A 281 -5.18 31.93 10.82
CA SER A 281 -6.00 33.15 10.84
C SER A 281 -7.45 32.91 10.37
N PRO A 282 -8.46 33.40 11.10
CA PRO A 282 -9.85 33.32 10.65
C PRO A 282 -10.19 34.34 9.54
N ASN A 283 -9.25 35.22 9.18
CA ASN A 283 -9.50 36.29 8.23
C ASN A 283 -9.57 35.76 6.80
N ILE A 284 -10.62 36.15 6.08
CA ILE A 284 -10.80 35.85 4.66
C ILE A 284 -10.23 36.99 3.84
N TYR A 285 -9.48 36.68 2.80
CA TYR A 285 -8.96 37.67 1.86
C TYR A 285 -9.41 37.33 0.45
N VAL A 286 -9.63 38.35 -0.38
CA VAL A 286 -9.69 38.16 -1.83
C VAL A 286 -8.39 38.61 -2.48
N ILE A 287 -7.90 37.86 -3.46
CA ILE A 287 -6.76 38.27 -4.26
C ILE A 287 -7.21 39.26 -5.32
N HIS A 288 -6.60 40.44 -5.34
CA HIS A 288 -6.87 41.50 -6.31
C HIS A 288 -5.56 42.18 -6.71
N LYS A 289 -5.22 42.18 -8.00
CA LYS A 289 -3.99 42.77 -8.56
C LYS A 289 -2.72 42.32 -7.83
N GLY A 290 -2.66 41.03 -7.47
CA GLY A 290 -1.53 40.44 -6.76
C GLY A 290 -1.43 40.80 -5.27
N GLN A 291 -2.46 41.43 -4.69
CA GLN A 291 -2.55 41.75 -3.27
C GLN A 291 -3.67 40.95 -2.61
N LYS A 292 -3.53 40.63 -1.32
CA LYS A 292 -4.63 40.11 -0.51
C LYS A 292 -5.39 41.28 0.12
N ARG A 293 -6.70 41.33 -0.08
CA ARG A 293 -7.57 42.35 0.50
C ARG A 293 -8.49 41.70 1.51
N HIS A 294 -8.34 42.08 2.77
CA HIS A 294 -9.15 41.53 3.86
C HIS A 294 -10.64 41.82 3.62
N VAL A 295 -11.48 40.79 3.71
CA VAL A 295 -12.94 40.90 3.68
C VAL A 295 -13.41 41.27 5.08
N SER A 296 -13.78 42.54 5.28
CA SER A 296 -13.86 43.12 6.63
C SER A 296 -14.95 42.51 7.53
N ASN A 297 -15.97 41.87 6.95
CA ASN A 297 -17.05 41.19 7.68
C ASN A 297 -17.89 40.30 6.74
N GLU A 298 -18.77 39.50 7.34
CA GLU A 298 -19.72 38.62 6.63
C GLU A 298 -20.66 39.38 5.67
N GLY A 299 -21.07 40.60 6.01
CA GLY A 299 -21.93 41.41 5.15
C GLY A 299 -21.28 41.72 3.79
N VAL A 300 -19.99 42.04 3.77
CA VAL A 300 -19.21 42.23 2.53
C VAL A 300 -19.11 40.92 1.75
N PHE A 301 -18.85 39.81 2.46
CA PHE A 301 -18.75 38.48 1.85
C PHE A 301 -20.05 38.08 1.14
N THR A 302 -21.20 38.23 1.82
CA THR A 302 -22.52 37.92 1.26
C THR A 302 -22.93 38.90 0.16
N ALA A 303 -22.59 40.19 0.26
CA ALA A 303 -22.89 41.19 -0.76
C ALA A 303 -22.22 40.88 -2.11
N HIS A 304 -21.05 40.23 -2.09
CA HIS A 304 -20.36 39.74 -3.28
C HIS A 304 -20.89 38.38 -3.78
N GLY A 305 -21.88 37.80 -3.09
CA GLY A 305 -22.45 36.49 -3.43
C GLY A 305 -21.50 35.32 -3.16
N TRP A 306 -20.43 35.54 -2.37
CA TRP A 306 -19.47 34.51 -2.06
C TRP A 306 -20.04 33.47 -1.09
N GLN A 307 -19.53 32.25 -1.21
CA GLN A 307 -19.93 31.09 -0.42
C GLN A 307 -18.69 30.39 0.13
N GLY A 308 -18.82 29.70 1.25
CA GLY A 308 -17.69 29.04 1.92
C GLY A 308 -16.99 28.00 1.04
N SER A 309 -17.69 27.36 0.09
CA SER A 309 -17.10 26.43 -0.87
C SER A 309 -16.13 27.06 -1.87
N LEU A 310 -16.09 28.39 -1.95
CA LEU A 310 -15.13 29.14 -2.77
C LEU A 310 -13.84 29.47 -2.02
N LEU A 311 -13.77 29.18 -0.71
CA LEU A 311 -12.59 29.44 0.09
C LEU A 311 -11.50 28.43 -0.23
N GLU A 312 -10.35 28.96 -0.61
CA GLU A 312 -9.14 28.20 -0.81
C GLU A 312 -8.24 28.33 0.41
N TRP A 313 -7.98 27.19 1.07
CA TRP A 313 -7.00 27.13 2.15
C TRP A 313 -5.59 27.25 1.58
N ILE A 314 -4.78 28.13 2.16
CA ILE A 314 -3.35 28.25 1.92
C ILE A 314 -2.60 28.21 3.25
N SER A 315 -1.33 27.86 3.20
CA SER A 315 -0.45 27.86 4.35
C SER A 315 -0.23 29.28 4.87
N ASP A 316 0.11 29.37 6.16
CA ASP A 316 0.52 30.64 6.75
C ASP A 316 1.81 31.17 6.10
N ALA A 317 2.68 30.28 5.58
CA ALA A 317 3.88 30.65 4.85
C ALA A 317 3.51 31.36 3.55
N MET A 318 2.67 30.74 2.71
CA MET A 318 2.16 31.35 1.47
C MET A 318 1.43 32.67 1.76
N MET A 319 0.53 32.69 2.75
CA MET A 319 -0.23 33.88 3.13
C MET A 319 0.66 35.09 3.45
N LYS A 320 1.85 34.88 4.04
CA LYS A 320 2.82 35.95 4.36
C LYS A 320 3.52 36.53 3.13
N THR A 321 3.63 35.77 2.04
CA THR A 321 4.28 36.24 0.81
C THR A 321 3.42 37.23 0.03
N ILE A 322 2.10 37.18 0.22
CA ILE A 322 1.14 38.00 -0.54
C ILE A 322 1.08 39.42 0.06
N PRO A 323 1.35 40.49 -0.73
CA PRO A 323 1.28 41.86 -0.25
C PRO A 323 -0.12 42.24 0.25
N GLU A 324 -0.19 42.98 1.36
CA GLU A 324 -1.45 43.53 1.88
C GLU A 324 -2.01 44.62 0.96
N GLY A 325 -3.29 44.51 0.63
CA GLY A 325 -4.06 45.51 -0.09
C GLY A 325 -5.11 46.17 0.80
N THR A 326 -5.73 47.24 0.32
CA THR A 326 -6.79 47.94 1.07
C THR A 326 -7.97 47.00 1.34
N PRO A 327 -8.42 46.84 2.60
CA PRO A 327 -9.55 45.99 2.95
C PRO A 327 -10.82 46.30 2.14
N LEU A 328 -11.61 45.27 1.86
CA LEU A 328 -12.95 45.41 1.32
C LEU A 328 -13.93 45.66 2.45
N THR A 329 -14.59 46.82 2.41
CA THR A 329 -15.54 47.28 3.43
C THR A 329 -16.98 47.40 2.92
N SER A 330 -17.17 47.20 1.61
CA SER A 330 -18.44 47.18 0.89
C SER A 330 -18.37 46.14 -0.19
#